data_AF-A0A0N0X9R8-F1
#
_entry.id   AF-A0A0N0X9R8-F1
#
_cell.length_a   1.000
_cell.length_b   1.000
_cell.length_c   1.000
_cell.angle_alpha   90.00
_cell.angle_beta   90.00
_cell.angle_gamma   90.00
#
_symmetry.space_group_name_H-M   'P 1'
#
loop_
_entity.id
_entity.type
_entity.pdbx_description
1 polymer ?
#
loop_
_entity_poly.entity_id
_entity_poly.type
_entity_poly.pdbx_seq_one_letter_code
_entity_poly.pdbx_strand_id
1 'polypeptide(L)'
;MQSVQQRLISQQVKTQRSLLARGWKFDIAPQGGIFIWVYHPDLPDLQPFMNKLEQHKILLMPGSAFSVSRDYQRYARINCTHFSETVEEHFSV
;
A
#
# COMPACT_ATOMS: atom_id res chain seq x y z
N MET A 1 20.43 13.53 -10.13
CA MET A 1 18.95 13.53 -10.09
C MET A 1 18.32 12.30 -10.75
N GLN A 2 18.74 11.89 -11.95
CA GLN A 2 18.18 10.70 -12.64
C GLN A 2 18.23 9.40 -11.80
N SER A 3 19.27 9.19 -11.00
CA SER A 3 19.44 7.98 -10.17
C SER A 3 18.39 7.83 -9.06
N VAL A 4 17.97 8.93 -8.43
CA VAL A 4 16.96 8.89 -7.36
C VAL A 4 15.59 8.56 -7.94
N GLN A 5 15.20 9.21 -9.04
CA GLN A 5 13.93 8.96 -9.70
C GLN A 5 13.82 7.51 -10.20
N GLN A 6 14.88 6.98 -10.82
CA GLN A 6 14.94 5.57 -11.22
C GLN A 6 14.81 4.61 -10.05
N ARG A 7 15.45 4.91 -8.91
CA ARG A 7 15.33 4.10 -7.69
C ARG A 7 13.90 4.11 -7.14
N LEU A 8 13.23 5.26 -7.13
CA LEU A 8 11.85 5.37 -6.67
C LEU A 8 10.89 4.58 -7.57
N ILE A 9 11.05 4.69 -8.90
CA ILE A 9 10.27 3.91 -9.86
C ILE A 9 10.49 2.40 -9.65
N SER A 10 11.75 1.98 -9.51
CA SER A 10 12.07 0.56 -9.25
C SER A 10 11.42 0.06 -7.97
N GLN A 11 11.46 0.85 -6.91
CA GLN A 11 10.85 0.50 -5.63
C GLN A 11 9.33 0.41 -5.71
N GLN A 12 8.69 1.34 -6.43
CA GLN A 12 7.24 1.30 -6.69
C GLN A 12 6.84 0.04 -7.46
N VAL A 13 7.55 -0.29 -8.55
CA VAL A 13 7.30 -1.49 -9.35
C VAL A 13 7.45 -2.78 -8.52
N LYS A 14 8.50 -2.87 -7.69
CA LYS A 14 8.71 -4.00 -6.78
C LYS A 14 7.56 -4.14 -5.78
N THR A 15 7.16 -3.04 -5.17
CA THR A 15 6.04 -3.00 -4.22
C THR A 15 4.74 -3.47 -4.88
N GLN A 16 4.41 -2.94 -6.07
CA GLN A 16 3.21 -3.33 -6.80
C GLN A 16 3.23 -4.82 -7.16
N ARG A 17 4.35 -5.34 -7.66
CA ARG A 17 4.49 -6.77 -8.00
C ARG A 17 4.28 -7.66 -6.77
N SER A 18 4.87 -7.28 -5.64
CA SER A 18 4.75 -8.01 -4.38
C SER A 18 3.31 -8.06 -3.86
N LEU A 19 2.59 -6.94 -3.95
CA LEU A 19 1.19 -6.83 -3.56
C LEU A 19 0.25 -7.58 -4.52
N LEU A 20 0.46 -7.48 -5.83
CA LEU A 20 -0.30 -8.23 -6.84
C LEU A 20 -0.20 -9.75 -6.62
N ALA A 21 1.00 -10.24 -6.28
CA ALA A 21 1.23 -11.65 -5.98
C ALA A 21 0.46 -12.14 -4.74
N ARG A 22 0.00 -11.22 -3.89
CA ARG A 22 -0.76 -11.47 -2.66
C ARG A 22 -2.23 -11.08 -2.78
N GLY A 23 -2.76 -10.93 -3.99
CA GLY A 23 -4.19 -10.68 -4.24
C GLY A 23 -4.63 -9.21 -4.21
N TRP A 24 -3.75 -8.29 -3.80
CA TRP A 24 -4.07 -6.87 -3.78
C TRP A 24 -4.25 -6.29 -5.18
N LYS A 25 -5.08 -5.25 -5.27
CA LYS A 25 -5.47 -4.58 -6.50
C LYS A 25 -5.21 -3.08 -6.42
N PHE A 26 -5.16 -2.47 -7.60
CA PHE A 26 -4.89 -1.06 -7.82
C PHE A 26 -5.93 -0.56 -8.81
N ASP A 27 -6.66 0.51 -8.49
CA ASP A 27 -7.58 1.13 -9.45
C ASP A 27 -6.90 2.22 -10.29
N ILE A 28 -5.74 2.69 -9.84
CA ILE A 28 -5.00 3.79 -10.47
C ILE A 28 -3.57 3.33 -10.69
N ALA A 29 -3.10 3.43 -11.94
CA ALA A 29 -1.69 3.30 -12.24
C ALA A 29 -0.97 4.58 -11.77
N PRO A 30 0.00 4.50 -10.84
CA PRO A 30 0.73 5.66 -10.39
C PRO A 30 1.60 6.20 -11.55
N GLN A 31 1.57 7.51 -11.78
CA GLN A 31 2.42 8.17 -12.80
C GLN A 31 3.79 8.60 -12.25
N GLY A 32 4.06 8.30 -10.98
CA GLY A 32 5.30 8.63 -10.28
C GLY A 32 5.09 8.72 -8.77
N GLY A 33 6.08 9.30 -8.08
CA GLY A 33 6.04 9.49 -6.63
C GLY A 33 6.39 8.23 -5.84
N ILE A 34 6.11 8.29 -4.53
CA ILE A 34 6.49 7.25 -3.57
C ILE A 34 5.29 6.53 -2.96
N PHE A 35 4.08 6.91 -3.34
CA PHE A 35 2.85 6.36 -2.77
C PHE A 35 2.06 5.59 -3.82
N ILE A 36 1.38 4.54 -3.35
CA ILE A 36 0.39 3.79 -4.13
C ILE A 36 -0.87 3.61 -3.31
N TRP A 37 -1.99 3.53 -4.02
CA TRP A 37 -3.30 3.25 -3.45
C TRP A 37 -3.68 1.81 -3.76
N VAL A 38 -4.03 1.07 -2.72
CA VAL A 38 -4.29 -0.38 -2.80
C VAL A 38 -5.56 -0.74 -2.07
N TYR A 39 -6.18 -1.82 -2.51
CA TYR A 39 -7.24 -2.52 -1.78
C TYR A 39 -7.08 -4.02 -1.98
N HIS A 40 -7.71 -4.81 -1.10
CA HIS A 40 -7.83 -6.25 -1.30
C HIS A 40 -9.32 -6.58 -1.54
N PRO A 41 -9.69 -7.36 -2.58
CA PRO A 41 -11.09 -7.66 -2.87
C PRO A 41 -11.84 -8.30 -1.69
N ASP A 42 -11.13 -9.12 -0.90
CA ASP A 42 -11.70 -9.81 0.25
C ASP A 42 -11.76 -8.95 1.53
N LEU A 43 -11.24 -7.71 1.49
CA LEU A 43 -11.25 -6.77 2.61
C LEU A 43 -12.11 -5.54 2.27
N PRO A 44 -13.44 -5.61 2.44
CA PRO A 44 -14.33 -4.47 2.22
C PRO A 44 -14.13 -3.35 3.26
N ASP A 45 -13.62 -3.70 4.43
CA ASP A 45 -13.13 -2.79 5.46
C ASP A 45 -11.68 -3.17 5.79
N LEU A 46 -10.77 -2.21 5.66
CA LEU A 46 -9.34 -2.42 5.85
C LEU A 46 -8.90 -2.24 7.31
N GLN A 47 -9.75 -1.69 8.17
CA GLN A 47 -9.41 -1.39 9.57
C GLN A 47 -8.95 -2.63 10.35
N PRO A 48 -9.60 -3.82 10.26
CA PRO A 48 -9.13 -5.01 10.98
C PRO A 48 -7.73 -5.45 10.54
N PHE A 49 -7.44 -5.34 9.24
CA PHE A 49 -6.12 -5.65 8.70
C PHE A 49 -5.06 -4.66 9.20
N MET A 50 -5.37 -3.36 9.24
CA MET A 50 -4.46 -2.35 9.80
C MET A 50 -4.18 -2.58 11.29
N ASN A 51 -5.20 -2.92 12.07
CA ASN A 51 -5.03 -3.25 13.49
C ASN A 51 -4.08 -4.44 13.70
N LYS A 52 -4.13 -5.45 12.81
CA LYS A 52 -3.16 -6.58 12.82
C LYS A 52 -1.75 -6.10 12.49
N LEU A 53 -1.59 -5.24 11.49
CA LEU A 53 -0.28 -4.68 11.12
C LEU A 53 0.35 -3.85 12.25
N GLU A 54 -0.46 -3.08 12.99
CA GLU A 54 0.02 -2.29 14.12
C GLU A 54 0.66 -3.16 15.23
N GLN A 55 0.16 -4.38 15.44
CA GLN A 55 0.78 -5.35 16.37
C GLN A 55 2.22 -5.73 15.98
N HIS A 56 2.54 -5.60 14.69
CA HIS A 56 3.88 -5.79 14.13
C HIS A 56 4.66 -4.49 13.95
N LYS A 57 4.18 -3.38 14.54
CA LYS A 57 4.76 -2.03 14.41
C LYS A 57 4.76 -1.51 12.97
N ILE A 58 3.86 -2.02 12.14
CA ILE A 58 3.65 -1.56 10.76
C ILE A 58 2.42 -0.65 10.75
N LEU A 59 2.64 0.63 10.44
CA LEU A 59 1.55 1.61 10.35
C LEU A 59 1.20 1.87 8.89
N LEU A 60 -0.08 1.75 8.56
CA LEU A 60 -0.64 2.21 7.30
C LEU A 60 -1.56 3.40 7.53
N MET A 61 -1.70 4.24 6.51
CA MET A 61 -2.67 5.31 6.55
C MET A 61 -3.95 4.86 5.81
N PRO A 62 -5.12 4.85 6.48
CA PRO A 62 -6.38 4.47 5.86
C PRO A 62 -6.82 5.49 4.82
N GLY A 63 -7.51 5.04 3.78
CA GLY A 63 -8.00 5.92 2.72
C GLY A 63 -8.97 6.99 3.20
N SER A 64 -9.75 6.67 4.24
CA SER A 64 -10.65 7.60 4.90
C SER A 64 -9.96 8.82 5.51
N ALA A 65 -8.67 8.73 5.84
CA ALA A 65 -7.89 9.89 6.29
C ALA A 65 -7.64 10.94 5.18
N PHE A 66 -7.86 10.57 3.91
CA PHE A 66 -7.69 11.43 2.74
C PHE A 66 -9.00 11.82 2.07
N SER A 67 -10.13 11.53 2.70
CA SER A 67 -11.46 11.85 2.18
C SER A 67 -12.23 12.72 3.15
N VAL A 68 -12.77 13.83 2.64
CA VAL A 68 -13.65 14.71 3.42
C VAL A 68 -14.90 13.97 3.89
N SER A 69 -15.44 13.06 3.06
CA SER A 69 -16.60 12.23 3.41
C SER A 69 -16.26 11.02 4.28
N ARG A 70 -14.97 10.80 4.58
CA ARG A 70 -14.46 9.57 5.23
C ARG A 70 -14.80 8.28 4.47
N ASP A 71 -15.00 8.38 3.16
CA ASP A 71 -15.11 7.22 2.27
C ASP A 71 -13.72 6.58 2.00
N TYR A 72 -13.66 5.49 1.24
CA TYR A 72 -12.45 4.69 0.93
C TYR A 72 -11.97 3.79 2.08
N GLN A 73 -12.89 3.22 2.85
CA GLN A 73 -12.59 2.30 3.96
C GLN A 73 -11.84 1.02 3.51
N ARG A 74 -12.05 0.59 2.26
CA ARG A 74 -11.33 -0.56 1.68
C ARG A 74 -9.92 -0.26 1.20
N TYR A 75 -9.49 1.01 1.22
CA TYR A 75 -8.21 1.43 0.66
C TYR A 75 -7.17 1.77 1.73
N ALA A 76 -5.91 1.47 1.42
CA ALA A 76 -4.74 1.99 2.10
C ALA A 76 -3.87 2.80 1.14
N ARG A 77 -3.17 3.78 1.71
CA ARG A 77 -2.04 4.43 1.04
C ARG A 77 -0.73 3.87 1.58
N ILE A 78 0.08 3.27 0.71
CA ILE A 78 1.38 2.67 1.06
C ILE A 78 2.50 3.58 0.58
N ASN A 79 3.49 3.83 1.45
CA ASN A 79 4.76 4.41 1.05
C ASN A 79 5.72 3.31 0.56
N CYS A 80 6.00 3.27 -0.74
CA CYS A 80 6.88 2.30 -1.36
C CYS A 80 8.31 2.34 -0.82
N THR A 81 8.81 3.49 -0.33
CA THR A 81 10.20 3.61 0.16
C THR A 81 10.44 2.83 1.46
N HIS A 82 9.38 2.46 2.17
CA HIS A 82 9.43 1.68 3.42
C HIS A 82 8.88 0.26 3.25
N PHE A 83 8.47 -0.12 2.04
CA PHE A 83 7.94 -1.46 1.77
C PHE A 83 9.08 -2.43 1.47
N SER A 84 9.49 -3.19 2.50
CA SER A 84 10.56 -4.19 2.44
C SER A 84 10.02 -5.62 2.41
N GLU A 85 10.91 -6.59 2.22
CA GLU A 85 10.61 -8.04 2.30
C GLU A 85 9.96 -8.41 3.64
N THR A 86 10.47 -7.87 4.75
CA THR A 86 9.86 -8.08 6.08
C THR A 86 8.45 -7.50 6.18
N VAL A 87 8.17 -6.38 5.51
CA VAL A 87 6.82 -5.78 5.53
C VAL A 87 5.85 -6.61 4.70
N GLU A 88 6.25 -7.06 3.50
CA GLU A 88 5.35 -7.80 2.62
C GLU A 88 4.91 -9.17 3.17
N GLU A 89 5.66 -9.78 4.08
CA GLU A 89 5.25 -11.02 4.77
C GLU A 89 3.92 -10.85 5.52
N HIS A 90 3.62 -9.63 5.98
CA HIS A 90 2.38 -9.32 6.69
C HIS A 90 1.20 -8.94 5.77
N PHE A 91 1.40 -8.92 4.45
CA PHE A 91 0.40 -8.53 3.45
C PHE A 91 -0.36 -9.70 2.82
N SER A 92 -0.25 -10.89 3.39
CA SER A 92 -1.10 -12.02 3.05
C SER A 92 -2.43 -11.91 3.81
N VAL A 93 -3.55 -11.98 3.06
CA VAL A 93 -4.91 -11.93 3.59
C VAL A 93 -5.43 -13.34 3.85
#